data_AF-Q3LEJ3-F1
#
_entry.id   AF-Q3LEJ3-F1
#
_cell.length_a   1.000
_cell.length_b   1.000
_cell.length_c   1.000
_cell.angle_alpha   90.00
_cell.angle_beta   90.00
_cell.angle_gamma   90.00
#
_symmetry.space_group_name_H-M   'P 1'
#
loop_
_entity.id
_entity.type
_entity.pdbx_description
1 polymer ?
#
loop_
_entity_poly.entity_id
_entity_poly.type
_entity_poly.pdbx_seq_one_letter_code
_entity_poly.pdbx_strand_id
1 'polypeptide(L)'
;AGGIFEMSQQPEFVRESTDRLDAAGNVTKAITKGYSIGSASLACFLLFGAFMDEFSQFSGKPFRVVDIAVPEVLIGGIIGTMMVFYFVGLTVAAVGKTAGEVVKEVRRQFRDNPEIMTFKARPDYRSCVALVTHAALKEMVWPGLLATGLPIVVGVVFREVGAITDRSLLGAEVLAGYLMFGTETGIMMALFLTAGGAWDNA
;
A
#
# COMPACT_ATOMS: atom_id res chain seq x y z
N ALA A 1 21.43 -5.17 12.22
CA ALA A 1 22.60 -5.65 12.99
C ALA A 1 22.89 -7.12 12.70
N GLY A 2 21.89 -8.03 12.80
CA GLY A 2 22.08 -9.46 12.52
C GLY A 2 22.68 -9.80 11.16
N GLY A 3 22.28 -9.10 10.08
CA GLY A 3 22.89 -9.32 8.76
C GLY A 3 24.38 -8.98 8.68
N ILE A 4 24.83 -7.93 9.39
CA ILE A 4 26.26 -7.56 9.46
C ILE A 4 27.03 -8.58 10.31
N PHE A 5 26.43 -9.03 11.41
CA PHE A 5 26.96 -10.13 12.23
C PHE A 5 27.25 -11.36 11.37
N GLU A 6 26.26 -11.81 10.60
CA GLU A 6 26.34 -13.00 9.74
C GLU A 6 27.46 -12.86 8.70
N MET A 7 27.52 -11.70 8.04
CA MET A 7 28.51 -11.41 7.00
C MET A 7 29.94 -11.23 7.54
N SER A 8 30.10 -10.96 8.84
CA SER A 8 31.40 -10.72 9.49
C SER A 8 31.90 -11.88 10.36
N GLN A 9 31.19 -13.02 10.37
CA GLN A 9 31.59 -14.25 11.08
C GLN A 9 31.89 -14.02 12.57
N GLN A 10 31.07 -13.20 13.23
CA GLN A 10 31.23 -12.87 14.65
C GLN A 10 30.79 -14.05 15.56
N PRO A 11 31.17 -14.05 16.86
CA PRO A 11 30.85 -15.15 17.77
C PRO A 11 29.34 -15.30 18.07
N GLU A 12 28.86 -16.53 18.19
CA GLU A 12 27.44 -16.91 18.30
C GLU A 12 26.63 -16.14 19.38
N PHE A 13 27.25 -15.76 20.51
CA PHE A 13 26.55 -15.01 21.57
C PHE A 13 26.03 -13.64 21.10
N VAL A 14 26.65 -13.06 20.07
CA VAL A 14 26.21 -11.80 19.45
C VAL A 14 24.96 -12.05 18.59
N ARG A 15 24.84 -13.21 17.94
CA ARG A 15 23.65 -13.62 17.17
C ARG A 15 22.41 -13.65 18.05
N GLU A 16 22.50 -14.34 19.19
CA GLU A 16 21.40 -14.47 20.16
C GLU A 16 20.91 -13.08 20.63
N SER A 17 21.84 -12.17 20.88
CA SER A 17 21.52 -10.79 21.24
C SER A 17 20.84 -10.03 20.09
N THR A 18 21.34 -10.17 18.86
CA THR A 18 20.75 -9.50 17.69
C THR A 18 19.40 -10.06 17.28
N ASP A 19 19.15 -11.35 17.45
CA ASP A 19 17.87 -11.99 17.12
C ASP A 19 16.78 -11.57 18.12
N ARG A 20 17.12 -11.48 19.41
CA ARG A 20 16.21 -10.89 20.42
C ARG A 20 15.85 -9.44 20.08
N LEU A 21 16.82 -8.65 19.62
CA LEU A 21 16.60 -7.27 19.20
C LEU A 21 15.75 -7.19 17.92
N ASP A 22 15.93 -8.09 16.96
CA ASP A 22 15.15 -8.11 15.72
C ASP A 22 13.69 -8.49 15.99
N ALA A 23 13.44 -9.51 16.82
CA ALA A 23 12.10 -9.90 17.24
C ALA A 23 11.36 -8.77 17.98
N ALA A 24 12.04 -8.08 18.91
CA ALA A 24 11.49 -6.89 19.57
C ALA A 24 11.26 -5.72 18.58
N GLY A 25 12.16 -5.58 17.60
CA GLY A 25 12.04 -4.64 16.49
C GLY A 25 10.80 -4.91 15.63
N ASN A 26 10.49 -6.17 15.33
CA ASN A 26 9.32 -6.57 14.56
C ASN A 26 8.00 -6.22 15.28
N VAL A 27 7.94 -6.43 16.60
CA VAL A 27 6.79 -5.96 17.42
C VAL A 27 6.68 -4.43 17.35
N THR A 28 7.79 -3.72 17.49
CA THR A 28 7.81 -2.24 17.41
C THR A 28 7.37 -1.73 16.03
N LYS A 29 7.79 -2.40 14.94
CA LYS A 29 7.34 -2.12 13.57
C LYS A 29 5.84 -2.33 13.41
N ALA A 30 5.27 -3.38 14.01
CA ALA A 30 3.84 -3.62 13.98
C ALA A 30 3.05 -2.54 14.73
N ILE A 31 3.51 -2.14 15.92
CA ILE A 31 2.89 -1.06 16.71
C ILE A 31 2.91 0.27 15.95
N THR A 32 4.04 0.62 15.33
CA THR A 32 4.18 1.86 14.56
C THR A 32 3.32 1.88 13.30
N LYS A 33 3.15 0.73 12.61
CA LYS A 33 2.15 0.57 11.54
C LYS A 33 0.73 0.82 12.06
N GLY A 34 0.35 0.21 13.18
CA GLY A 34 -0.96 0.42 13.80
C GLY A 34 -1.23 1.87 14.17
N TYR A 35 -0.26 2.55 14.77
CA TYR A 35 -0.36 3.99 15.10
C TYR A 35 -0.52 4.85 13.84
N SER A 36 0.27 4.57 12.80
CA SER A 36 0.21 5.30 11.52
C SER A 36 -1.16 5.10 10.85
N ILE A 37 -1.69 3.88 10.86
CA ILE A 37 -3.03 3.58 10.35
C ILE A 37 -4.08 4.35 11.15
N GLY A 38 -4.05 4.29 12.49
CA GLY A 38 -5.01 5.01 13.33
C GLY A 38 -4.97 6.54 13.13
N SER A 39 -3.77 7.12 13.03
CA SER A 39 -3.60 8.55 12.74
C SER A 39 -4.12 8.91 11.34
N ALA A 40 -3.85 8.07 10.34
CA ALA A 40 -4.37 8.25 8.98
C ALA A 40 -5.91 8.17 8.95
N SER A 41 -6.52 7.23 9.68
CA SER A 41 -7.98 7.11 9.79
C SER A 41 -8.63 8.38 10.33
N LEU A 42 -8.07 8.95 11.40
CA LEU A 42 -8.56 10.21 11.97
C LEU A 42 -8.38 11.38 10.99
N ALA A 43 -7.24 11.46 10.32
CA ALA A 43 -7.01 12.48 9.31
C ALA A 43 -7.99 12.35 8.13
N CYS A 44 -8.26 11.14 7.64
CA CYS A 44 -9.23 10.89 6.59
C CYS A 44 -10.65 11.32 7.00
N PHE A 45 -11.06 11.06 8.25
CA PHE A 45 -12.35 11.52 8.76
C PHE A 45 -12.44 13.06 8.78
N LEU A 46 -11.39 13.74 9.21
CA LEU A 46 -11.33 15.22 9.20
C LEU A 46 -11.34 15.78 7.77
N LEU A 47 -10.57 15.17 6.86
CA LEU A 47 -10.53 15.56 5.45
C LEU A 47 -11.87 15.33 4.77
N PHE A 48 -12.62 14.31 5.17
CA PHE A 48 -13.99 14.08 4.68
C PHE A 48 -14.95 15.19 5.11
N GLY A 49 -14.86 15.64 6.36
CA GLY A 49 -15.61 16.82 6.84
C GLY A 49 -15.25 18.08 6.04
N ALA A 50 -13.95 18.35 5.90
CA ALA A 50 -13.45 19.49 5.12
C ALA A 50 -13.89 19.41 3.64
N PHE A 51 -13.91 18.22 3.05
CA PHE A 51 -14.42 17.98 1.70
C PHE A 51 -15.89 18.39 1.59
N MET A 52 -16.74 17.95 2.52
CA MET A 52 -18.16 18.32 2.49
C MET A 52 -18.38 19.83 2.63
N ASP A 53 -17.63 20.46 3.53
CA ASP A 53 -17.68 21.91 3.76
C ASP A 53 -17.28 22.71 2.51
N GLU A 54 -16.19 22.29 1.83
CA GLU A 54 -15.69 22.94 0.62
C GLU A 54 -16.74 22.88 -0.51
N PHE A 55 -17.35 21.71 -0.73
CA PHE A 55 -18.41 21.56 -1.74
C PHE A 55 -19.67 22.33 -1.37
N SER A 56 -20.00 22.47 -0.08
CA SER A 56 -21.11 23.29 0.36
C SER A 56 -20.88 24.77 0.05
N GLN A 57 -19.65 25.27 0.26
CA GLN A 57 -19.28 26.65 -0.05
C GLN A 57 -19.28 26.93 -1.55
N PHE A 58 -18.67 26.06 -2.36
CA PHE A 58 -18.62 26.25 -3.81
C PHE A 58 -19.98 26.14 -4.51
N SER A 59 -20.84 25.24 -4.05
CA SER A 59 -22.15 25.03 -4.67
C SER A 59 -23.21 26.02 -4.20
N GLY A 60 -22.96 26.74 -3.10
CA GLY A 60 -23.94 27.59 -2.43
C GLY A 60 -25.13 26.82 -1.84
N LYS A 61 -25.06 25.49 -1.78
CA LYS A 61 -26.09 24.59 -1.25
C LYS A 61 -25.55 23.84 -0.03
N PRO A 62 -26.38 23.56 1.00
CA PRO A 62 -25.93 22.79 2.15
C PRO A 62 -25.61 21.35 1.73
N PHE A 63 -24.34 20.96 1.81
CA PHE A 63 -23.89 19.57 1.59
C PHE A 63 -23.40 18.99 2.91
N ARG A 64 -24.33 18.37 3.65
CA ARG A 64 -24.07 17.83 5.01
C ARG A 64 -24.44 16.36 5.16
N VAL A 65 -25.20 15.82 4.22
CA VAL A 65 -25.73 14.47 4.27
C VAL A 65 -25.34 13.79 2.97
N VAL A 66 -24.75 12.60 3.09
CA VAL A 66 -24.45 11.71 1.99
C VAL A 66 -25.40 10.53 2.11
N ASP A 67 -26.36 10.43 1.19
CA ASP A 67 -27.34 9.35 1.21
C ASP A 67 -26.81 8.12 0.48
N ILE A 68 -26.49 7.09 1.24
CA ILE A 68 -25.95 5.81 0.73
C ILE A 68 -27.06 4.98 0.04
N ALA A 69 -28.33 5.28 0.29
CA ALA A 69 -29.45 4.61 -0.40
C ALA A 69 -29.56 5.04 -1.87
N VAL A 70 -28.89 6.13 -2.27
CA VAL A 70 -28.77 6.53 -3.67
C VAL A 70 -27.88 5.53 -4.42
N PRO A 71 -28.38 4.84 -5.46
CA PRO A 71 -27.63 3.80 -6.16
C PRO A 71 -26.26 4.26 -6.67
N GLU A 72 -26.16 5.50 -7.16
CA GLU A 72 -24.93 6.07 -7.67
C GLU A 72 -23.86 6.21 -6.58
N VAL A 73 -24.25 6.61 -5.37
CA VAL A 73 -23.35 6.74 -4.21
C VAL A 73 -22.86 5.38 -3.76
N LEU A 74 -23.75 4.39 -3.71
CA LEU A 74 -23.41 3.01 -3.40
C LEU A 74 -22.42 2.44 -4.42
N ILE A 75 -22.62 2.70 -5.71
CA ILE A 75 -21.69 2.30 -6.78
C ILE A 75 -20.32 2.97 -6.57
N GLY A 76 -20.29 4.27 -6.25
CA GLY A 76 -19.05 4.97 -5.88
C GLY A 76 -18.31 4.30 -4.73
N GLY A 77 -19.04 3.93 -3.68
CA GLY A 77 -18.51 3.19 -2.54
C GLY A 77 -17.91 1.84 -2.91
N ILE A 78 -18.62 1.05 -3.72
CA ILE A 78 -18.15 -0.25 -4.22
C ILE A 78 -16.86 -0.07 -5.04
N ILE A 79 -16.80 0.93 -5.93
CA ILE A 79 -15.60 1.24 -6.70
C ILE A 79 -14.43 1.61 -5.76
N GLY A 80 -14.70 2.36 -4.68
CA GLY A 80 -13.73 2.67 -3.64
C GLY A 80 -13.16 1.44 -2.95
N THR A 81 -14.02 0.52 -2.53
CA THR A 81 -13.61 -0.78 -1.96
C THR A 81 -12.79 -1.60 -2.96
N MET A 82 -13.26 -1.71 -4.21
CA MET A 82 -12.56 -2.45 -5.27
C MET A 82 -11.16 -1.88 -5.54
N MET A 83 -11.02 -0.56 -5.51
CA MET A 83 -9.74 0.12 -5.72
C MET A 83 -8.70 -0.32 -4.70
N VAL A 84 -9.07 -0.44 -3.41
CA VAL A 84 -8.16 -0.91 -2.35
C VAL A 84 -7.67 -2.33 -2.63
N PHE A 85 -8.58 -3.26 -2.92
CA PHE A 85 -8.21 -4.63 -3.23
C PHE A 85 -7.34 -4.73 -4.49
N TYR A 86 -7.66 -3.95 -5.51
CA TYR A 86 -6.89 -3.92 -6.75
C TYR A 86 -5.48 -3.35 -6.52
N PHE A 87 -5.34 -2.28 -5.73
CA PHE A 87 -4.05 -1.73 -5.33
C PHE A 87 -3.19 -2.76 -4.61
N VAL A 88 -3.75 -3.44 -3.60
CA VAL A 88 -3.04 -4.49 -2.87
C VAL A 88 -2.64 -5.63 -3.81
N GLY A 89 -3.55 -6.08 -4.68
CA GLY A 89 -3.24 -7.11 -5.68
C GLY A 89 -2.08 -6.73 -6.60
N LEU A 90 -2.08 -5.50 -7.12
CA LEU A 90 -0.99 -4.99 -7.98
C LEU A 90 0.35 -4.97 -7.24
N THR A 91 0.38 -4.47 -6.00
CA THR A 91 1.63 -4.41 -5.22
C THR A 91 2.17 -5.81 -4.89
N VAL A 92 1.31 -6.75 -4.50
CA VAL A 92 1.72 -8.14 -4.21
C VAL A 92 2.21 -8.84 -5.48
N ALA A 93 1.52 -8.67 -6.62
CA ALA A 93 1.93 -9.24 -7.90
C ALA A 93 3.30 -8.69 -8.36
N ALA A 94 3.52 -7.39 -8.22
CA ALA A 94 4.79 -6.74 -8.55
C ALA A 94 5.95 -7.29 -7.70
N VAL A 95 5.75 -7.45 -6.39
CA VAL A 95 6.73 -8.05 -5.48
C VAL A 95 7.02 -9.50 -5.87
N GLY A 96 5.98 -10.30 -6.14
CA GLY A 96 6.14 -11.71 -6.51
C GLY A 96 6.95 -11.90 -7.81
N LYS A 97 6.67 -11.09 -8.83
CA LYS A 97 7.43 -11.08 -10.08
C LYS A 97 8.90 -10.74 -9.86
N THR A 98 9.17 -9.64 -9.15
CA THR A 98 10.53 -9.16 -8.86
C THR A 98 11.31 -10.18 -8.02
N ALA A 99 10.68 -10.77 -7.00
CA ALA A 99 11.28 -11.82 -6.18
C ALA A 99 11.67 -13.04 -7.03
N GLY A 100 10.83 -13.44 -7.98
CA GLY A 100 11.14 -14.51 -8.93
C GLY A 100 12.37 -14.22 -9.81
N GLU A 101 12.54 -12.97 -10.25
CA GLU A 101 13.71 -12.52 -11.00
C GLU A 101 14.98 -12.54 -10.13
N VAL A 102 14.91 -12.09 -8.88
CA VAL A 102 16.02 -12.17 -7.92
C VAL A 102 16.45 -13.62 -7.68
N VAL A 103 15.50 -14.54 -7.49
CA VAL A 103 15.82 -15.97 -7.31
C VAL A 103 16.53 -16.54 -8.54
N LYS A 104 16.11 -16.18 -9.74
CA LYS A 104 16.78 -16.62 -10.99
C LYS A 104 18.21 -16.06 -11.07
N GLU A 105 18.42 -14.81 -10.69
CA GLU A 105 19.74 -14.18 -10.70
C GLU A 105 20.68 -14.83 -9.67
N VAL A 106 20.22 -15.05 -8.43
CA VAL A 106 21.01 -15.73 -7.40
C VAL A 106 21.37 -17.15 -7.84
N ARG A 107 20.42 -17.90 -8.40
CA ARG A 107 20.67 -19.25 -8.95
C ARG A 107 21.67 -19.23 -10.11
N ARG A 108 21.60 -18.22 -10.97
CA ARG A 108 22.55 -18.02 -12.07
C ARG A 108 23.96 -17.81 -11.52
N GLN A 109 24.13 -16.92 -10.53
CA GLN A 109 25.44 -16.68 -9.92
C GLN A 109 26.03 -17.94 -9.28
N PHE A 110 25.23 -18.72 -8.56
CA PHE A 110 25.71 -19.98 -7.96
C PHE A 110 26.08 -21.04 -8.99
N ARG A 111 25.34 -21.14 -10.09
CA ARG A 111 25.64 -22.11 -11.15
C ARG A 111 26.88 -21.71 -11.95
N ASP A 112 26.98 -20.42 -12.31
CA ASP A 112 28.06 -19.92 -13.16
C ASP A 112 29.38 -19.76 -12.37
N ASN A 113 29.30 -19.54 -11.04
CA ASN A 113 30.45 -19.49 -10.15
C ASN A 113 30.23 -20.31 -8.86
N PRO A 114 30.51 -21.62 -8.89
CA PRO A 114 30.36 -22.50 -7.73
C PRO A 114 31.27 -22.13 -6.55
N GLU A 115 32.35 -21.39 -6.78
CA GLU A 115 33.30 -20.99 -5.74
C GLU A 115 32.68 -20.05 -4.69
N ILE A 116 31.56 -19.41 -5.02
CA ILE A 116 30.77 -18.59 -4.10
C ILE A 116 30.27 -19.43 -2.92
N MET A 117 29.81 -20.68 -3.16
CA MET A 117 29.35 -21.56 -2.08
C MET A 117 30.50 -22.00 -1.15
N THR A 118 31.73 -22.02 -1.68
CA THR A 118 32.94 -22.34 -0.90
C THR A 118 33.60 -21.10 -0.28
N PHE A 119 32.95 -19.92 -0.35
CA PHE A 119 33.46 -18.64 0.15
C PHE A 119 34.81 -18.18 -0.45
N LYS A 120 35.22 -18.76 -1.58
CA LYS A 120 36.46 -18.40 -2.28
C LYS A 120 36.29 -17.23 -3.23
N ALA A 121 35.11 -17.09 -3.82
CA ALA A 121 34.73 -15.97 -4.70
C ALA A 121 33.62 -15.13 -4.06
N ARG A 122 33.63 -13.82 -4.32
CA ARG A 122 32.58 -12.90 -3.85
C ARG A 122 31.39 -12.89 -4.82
N PRO A 123 30.13 -12.92 -4.33
CA PRO A 123 28.95 -12.72 -5.15
C PRO A 123 28.90 -11.34 -5.81
N ASP A 124 28.16 -11.23 -6.90
CA ASP A 124 27.84 -9.94 -7.51
C ASP A 124 26.58 -9.34 -6.88
N TYR A 125 26.81 -8.52 -5.84
CA TYR A 125 25.74 -7.78 -5.17
C TYR A 125 25.13 -6.67 -6.05
N ARG A 126 25.90 -6.10 -6.99
CA ARG A 126 25.46 -4.96 -7.79
C ARG A 126 24.30 -5.35 -8.68
N SER A 127 24.38 -6.52 -9.32
CA SER A 127 23.32 -7.02 -10.20
C SER A 127 22.00 -7.23 -9.46
N CYS A 128 22.02 -7.83 -8.26
CA CYS A 128 20.82 -8.01 -7.45
C CYS A 128 20.21 -6.66 -7.00
N VAL A 129 21.03 -5.71 -6.55
CA VAL A 129 20.55 -4.39 -6.13
C VAL A 129 19.97 -3.61 -7.31
N ALA A 130 20.65 -3.61 -8.46
CA ALA A 130 20.19 -2.91 -9.65
C ALA A 130 18.85 -3.47 -10.16
N LEU A 131 18.69 -4.79 -10.13
CA LEU A 131 17.44 -5.47 -10.52
C LEU A 131 16.27 -5.01 -9.65
N VAL A 132 16.41 -5.11 -8.32
CA VAL A 132 15.33 -4.72 -7.39
C VAL A 132 15.02 -3.24 -7.49
N THR A 133 16.04 -2.40 -7.66
CA THR A 133 15.87 -0.94 -7.78
C THR A 133 15.12 -0.56 -9.06
N HIS A 134 15.52 -1.13 -10.20
CA HIS A 134 14.85 -0.85 -11.48
C HIS A 134 13.39 -1.35 -11.47
N ALA A 135 13.16 -2.54 -10.93
CA ALA A 135 11.82 -3.09 -10.79
C ALA A 135 10.94 -2.24 -9.87
N ALA A 136 11.45 -1.83 -8.70
CA ALA A 136 10.70 -0.99 -7.77
C ALA A 136 10.27 0.35 -8.39
N LEU A 137 11.18 1.02 -9.10
CA LEU A 137 10.87 2.30 -9.77
C LEU A 137 9.80 2.15 -10.85
N LYS A 138 9.82 1.04 -11.60
CA LYS A 138 8.87 0.80 -12.68
C LYS A 138 7.50 0.36 -12.15
N GLU A 139 7.47 -0.55 -11.20
CA GLU A 139 6.24 -1.16 -10.71
C GLU A 139 5.45 -0.24 -9.75
N MET A 140 6.09 0.80 -9.17
CA MET A 140 5.41 1.79 -8.32
C MET A 140 4.49 2.77 -9.09
N VAL A 141 4.75 2.98 -10.38
CA VAL A 141 4.03 3.99 -11.19
C VAL A 141 2.54 3.67 -11.29
N TRP A 142 2.19 2.42 -11.58
CA TRP A 142 0.81 2.00 -11.81
C TRP A 142 -0.07 2.12 -10.56
N PRO A 143 0.31 1.55 -9.39
CA PRO A 143 -0.46 1.74 -8.16
C PRO A 143 -0.59 3.21 -7.75
N GLY A 144 0.46 4.02 -7.94
CA GLY A 144 0.42 5.45 -7.64
C GLY A 144 -0.55 6.24 -8.53
N LEU A 145 -0.53 5.95 -9.84
CA LEU A 145 -1.45 6.57 -10.79
C LEU A 145 -2.90 6.13 -10.54
N LEU A 146 -3.12 4.87 -10.17
CA LEU A 146 -4.46 4.38 -9.79
C LEU A 146 -4.99 5.12 -8.54
N ALA A 147 -4.18 5.23 -7.49
CA ALA A 147 -4.59 5.86 -6.22
C ALA A 147 -4.93 7.34 -6.37
N THR A 148 -4.21 8.06 -7.24
CA THR A 148 -4.43 9.50 -7.45
C THR A 148 -5.42 9.79 -8.58
N GLY A 149 -5.43 8.98 -9.63
CA GLY A 149 -6.26 9.19 -10.81
C GLY A 149 -7.71 8.72 -10.65
N LEU A 150 -7.95 7.59 -9.98
CA LEU A 150 -9.29 7.02 -9.90
C LEU A 150 -10.32 7.92 -9.18
N PRO A 151 -10.01 8.59 -8.05
CA PRO A 151 -10.94 9.54 -7.43
C PRO A 151 -11.31 10.70 -8.36
N ILE A 152 -10.35 11.19 -9.15
CA ILE A 152 -10.58 12.28 -10.11
C ILE A 152 -11.51 11.80 -11.23
N VAL A 153 -11.24 10.62 -11.80
CA VAL A 153 -12.05 10.02 -12.86
C VAL A 153 -13.48 9.77 -12.37
N VAL A 154 -13.66 9.18 -11.19
CA VAL A 154 -14.98 8.96 -10.58
C VAL A 154 -15.71 10.29 -10.39
N GLY A 155 -15.06 11.30 -9.80
CA GLY A 155 -15.67 12.61 -9.58
C GLY A 155 -16.12 13.31 -10.87
N VAL A 156 -15.29 13.28 -11.92
CA VAL A 156 -15.61 13.92 -13.21
C VAL A 156 -16.69 13.15 -13.98
N VAL A 157 -16.61 11.82 -14.04
CA VAL A 157 -17.59 11.00 -14.77
C VAL A 157 -18.99 11.14 -14.14
N PHE A 158 -19.08 11.05 -12.81
CA PHE A 158 -20.37 11.18 -12.13
C PHE A 158 -20.88 12.63 -12.06
N ARG A 159 -20.00 13.62 -12.25
CA ARG A 159 -20.43 15.01 -12.52
C ARG A 159 -21.16 15.13 -13.85
N GLU A 160 -20.65 14.53 -14.91
CA GLU A 160 -21.31 14.54 -16.23
C GLU A 160 -22.65 13.78 -16.19
N VAL A 161 -22.70 12.62 -15.50
CA VAL A 161 -23.94 11.88 -15.28
C VAL A 161 -24.95 12.71 -14.47
N GLY A 162 -24.48 13.45 -13.45
CA GLY A 162 -25.31 14.38 -12.69
C GLY A 162 -25.90 15.50 -13.54
N ALA A 163 -25.14 16.02 -14.51
CA ALA A 163 -25.62 17.04 -15.45
C ALA A 163 -26.76 16.52 -16.36
N ILE A 164 -26.71 15.23 -16.75
CA ILE A 164 -27.76 14.60 -17.56
C ILE A 164 -29.03 14.32 -16.73
N THR A 165 -28.88 14.13 -15.42
CA THR A 165 -29.96 13.68 -14.50
C THR A 165 -30.53 14.83 -13.65
N ASP A 166 -30.16 16.08 -13.95
CA ASP A 166 -30.53 17.31 -13.24
C ASP A 166 -30.15 17.30 -11.73
N ARG A 167 -29.16 16.48 -11.37
CA ARG A 167 -28.59 16.37 -10.01
C ARG A 167 -27.21 17.02 -9.98
N SER A 168 -27.19 18.33 -9.71
CA SER A 168 -25.96 19.14 -9.76
C SER A 168 -24.86 18.70 -8.77
N LEU A 169 -25.20 17.96 -7.71
CA LEU A 169 -24.26 17.54 -6.65
C LEU A 169 -23.90 16.05 -6.69
N LEU A 170 -24.40 15.29 -7.67
CA LEU A 170 -24.23 13.85 -7.71
C LEU A 170 -22.75 13.42 -7.71
N GLY A 171 -21.89 14.13 -8.45
CA GLY A 171 -20.46 13.82 -8.47
C GLY A 171 -19.78 13.94 -7.10
N ALA A 172 -20.19 14.91 -6.28
CA ALA A 172 -19.66 15.11 -4.93
C ALA A 172 -20.17 14.04 -3.96
N GLU A 173 -21.45 13.66 -4.05
CA GLU A 173 -22.04 12.57 -3.27
C GLU A 173 -21.39 11.21 -3.58
N VAL A 174 -21.17 10.92 -4.86
CA VAL A 174 -20.53 9.67 -5.29
C VAL A 174 -19.07 9.62 -4.85
N LEU A 175 -18.34 10.73 -4.97
CA LEU A 175 -16.96 10.82 -4.50
C LEU A 175 -16.88 10.70 -2.98
N ALA A 176 -17.86 11.26 -2.24
CA ALA A 176 -17.97 11.07 -0.81
C ALA A 176 -18.17 9.59 -0.45
N GLY A 177 -19.06 8.88 -1.14
CA GLY A 177 -19.23 7.43 -1.01
C GLY A 177 -17.93 6.67 -1.29
N TYR A 178 -17.27 6.97 -2.42
CA TYR A 178 -15.97 6.38 -2.77
C TYR A 178 -14.92 6.56 -1.66
N LEU A 179 -14.78 7.77 -1.12
CA LEU A 179 -13.80 8.08 -0.09
C LEU A 179 -14.12 7.37 1.22
N MET A 180 -15.40 7.32 1.62
CA MET A 180 -15.82 6.70 2.88
C MET A 180 -15.59 5.19 2.87
N PHE A 181 -16.15 4.48 1.89
CA PHE A 181 -16.00 3.01 1.78
C PHE A 181 -14.56 2.60 1.44
N GLY A 182 -13.87 3.38 0.60
CA GLY A 182 -12.47 3.16 0.28
C GLY A 182 -11.57 3.31 1.52
N THR A 183 -11.79 4.33 2.35
CA THR A 183 -11.04 4.53 3.59
C THR A 183 -11.31 3.40 4.58
N GLU A 184 -12.58 3.03 4.81
CA GLU A 184 -12.95 1.93 5.71
C GLU A 184 -12.28 0.61 5.29
N THR A 185 -12.41 0.26 4.01
CA THR A 185 -11.77 -0.93 3.44
C THR A 185 -10.25 -0.86 3.57
N GLY A 186 -9.65 0.30 3.28
CA GLY A 186 -8.22 0.54 3.37
C GLY A 186 -7.67 0.32 4.78
N ILE A 187 -8.37 0.82 5.80
CA ILE A 187 -8.01 0.63 7.21
C ILE A 187 -8.04 -0.86 7.57
N MET A 188 -9.13 -1.56 7.24
CA MET A 188 -9.27 -2.99 7.55
C MET A 188 -8.19 -3.82 6.85
N MET A 189 -7.92 -3.52 5.58
CA MET A 189 -6.89 -4.20 4.80
C MET A 189 -5.49 -3.93 5.35
N ALA A 190 -5.17 -2.70 5.72
CA ALA A 190 -3.88 -2.33 6.29
C ALA A 190 -3.63 -3.01 7.66
N LEU A 191 -4.67 -3.06 8.50
CA LEU A 191 -4.61 -3.80 9.77
C LEU A 191 -4.41 -5.29 9.54
N PHE A 192 -5.17 -5.89 8.61
CA PHE A 192 -5.02 -7.30 8.27
C PHE A 192 -3.61 -7.65 7.78
N LEU A 193 -3.02 -6.82 6.91
CA LEU A 193 -1.65 -7.03 6.39
C LEU A 193 -0.56 -6.87 7.46
N THR A 194 -0.90 -6.33 8.64
CA THR A 194 0.02 -6.33 9.79
C THR A 194 0.26 -7.73 10.34
N ALA A 195 -0.60 -8.72 10.01
CA ALA A 195 -0.39 -10.13 10.31
C ALA A 195 0.94 -10.69 9.77
N GLY A 196 1.54 -10.07 8.75
CA GLY A 196 2.88 -10.44 8.31
C GLY A 196 3.94 -10.35 9.41
N GLY A 197 3.79 -9.45 10.38
CA GLY A 197 4.68 -9.39 11.55
C GLY A 197 4.50 -10.55 12.54
N ALA A 198 3.32 -11.18 12.54
CA ALA A 198 3.10 -12.41 13.32
C ALA A 198 3.79 -13.60 12.66
N TRP A 199 3.76 -13.70 11.33
CA TRP A 199 4.53 -14.73 10.59
C TRP A 199 6.03 -14.52 10.66
N ASP A 200 6.52 -13.28 10.81
CA ASP A 200 7.95 -12.99 10.97
C ASP A 200 8.50 -13.41 12.35
N ASN A 201 7.64 -13.43 13.37
CA ASN A 201 7.99 -13.80 14.75
C ASN A 201 7.62 -15.24 15.15
N ALA A 202 6.93 -15.99 14.28
CA ALA A 202 6.51 -17.37 14.50
C ALA A 202 7.54 -18.36 13.95
#